data_AF-A0AAV0R360-F1
#
_entry.id   AF-A0AAV0R360-F1
#
_cell.length_a   1.000
_cell.length_b   1.000
_cell.length_c   1.000
_cell.angle_alpha   90.00
_cell.angle_beta   90.00
_cell.angle_gamma   90.00
#
_symmetry.space_group_name_H-M   'P 1'
#
loop_
_entity.id
_entity.type
_entity.pdbx_description
1 polymer ?
#
loop_
_entity_poly.entity_id
_entity_poly.type
_entity_poly.pdbx_seq_one_letter_code
_entity_poly.pdbx_strand_id
1 'polypeptide(L)'
;MSHDAKACVERPRKSGARWTNKHIASDEKVETIEHNYASKRDRWNGYDTARYNRDVVARYEARDAARKVFVVEGNEGSDLRVDESEQMDCFGKVEKRVRSGGGGGSTGTVRNLRIREDKAKYLLNLSAKSAHYDPKTRSMRGDPLPDVDPNDKFYWGDNRYRDSGEAGELKQLESRLSRGEEEHLLQAAPTQAELLYRNFQVKRKELEARAKDELLEKYGNAAANSQDGIPREILLGQSERQVEYDRAGRVVREGCADVQLPRSKYEEDVYINNHKTVWGSWWKVEDHRWGFKCCRQTIRNSYCTGTAGIKAAET
;
A
#
# COMPACT_ATOMS: atom_id res chain seq x y z
N MET A 1 19.91 33.27 63.17
CA MET A 1 18.81 33.89 63.95
C MET A 1 17.84 34.58 63.00
N SER A 2 16.71 33.95 62.70
CA SER A 2 15.72 34.45 61.72
C SER A 2 14.74 35.51 62.29
N HIS A 3 14.62 35.63 63.62
CA HIS A 3 13.64 36.51 64.26
C HIS A 3 14.09 37.01 65.65
N ASP A 4 13.43 38.07 66.12
CA ASP A 4 13.58 38.62 67.47
C ASP A 4 12.69 37.90 68.50
N ALA A 5 13.00 38.04 69.80
CA ALA A 5 12.25 37.42 70.89
C ALA A 5 10.74 37.76 70.91
N LYS A 6 10.32 38.91 70.37
CA LYS A 6 8.91 39.33 70.28
C LYS A 6 8.15 38.64 69.16
N ALA A 7 8.84 38.28 68.07
CA ALA A 7 8.27 37.59 66.91
C ALA A 7 8.51 36.07 66.98
N CYS A 8 8.93 35.56 68.15
CA CYS A 8 9.21 34.16 68.37
C CYS A 8 7.91 33.35 68.33
N VAL A 9 7.86 32.34 67.45
CA VAL A 9 6.73 31.40 67.32
C VAL A 9 6.71 30.39 68.48
N GLU A 10 7.85 30.20 69.13
CA GLU A 10 7.98 29.32 70.29
C GLU A 10 7.38 29.93 71.55
N ARG A 11 6.86 29.08 72.42
CA ARG A 11 6.21 29.50 73.66
C ARG A 11 7.19 30.30 74.55
N PRO A 12 6.80 31.49 75.06
CA PRO A 12 7.66 32.30 75.92
C PRO A 12 8.14 31.53 77.16
N ARG A 13 9.45 31.54 77.40
CA ARG A 13 10.09 30.82 78.52
C ARG A 13 10.34 31.76 79.69
N LYS A 14 10.17 31.25 80.92
CA LYS A 14 10.49 31.98 82.17
C LYS A 14 11.98 32.35 82.26
N SER A 15 12.86 31.46 81.79
CA SER A 15 14.29 31.71 81.63
C SER A 15 14.65 31.52 80.16
N GLY A 16 15.16 32.57 79.52
CA GLY A 16 15.45 32.55 78.08
C GLY A 16 16.59 31.60 77.72
N ALA A 17 16.60 31.15 76.46
CA ALA A 17 17.66 30.31 75.91
C ALA A 17 19.03 31.00 75.96
N ARG A 18 19.08 32.34 75.94
CA ARG A 18 20.30 33.16 76.12
C ARG A 18 21.05 32.86 77.43
N TRP A 19 20.32 32.52 78.50
CA TRP A 19 20.90 32.30 79.84
C TRP A 19 21.07 30.83 80.17
N THR A 20 20.30 29.95 79.52
CA THR A 20 20.23 28.52 79.85
C THR A 20 20.90 27.63 78.81
N ASN A 21 21.17 28.12 77.59
CA ASN A 21 21.75 27.42 76.43
C ASN A 21 21.14 26.04 76.12
N LYS A 22 19.91 25.78 76.60
CA LYS A 22 19.17 24.54 76.41
C LYS A 22 18.04 24.74 75.41
N HIS A 23 17.79 23.73 74.58
CA HIS A 23 16.75 23.72 73.55
C HIS A 23 16.82 24.91 72.58
N ILE A 24 17.90 24.95 71.77
CA ILE A 24 18.10 25.90 70.68
C ILE A 24 17.34 25.39 69.45
N ALA A 25 16.46 26.24 68.88
CA ALA A 25 15.74 25.91 67.66
C ALA A 25 16.63 26.07 66.42
N SER A 26 16.32 25.34 65.34
CA SER A 26 16.97 25.53 64.04
C SER A 26 16.59 26.88 63.43
N ASP A 27 17.50 27.47 62.67
CA ASP A 27 17.22 28.70 61.91
C ASP A 27 16.26 28.42 60.73
N GLU A 28 15.33 29.35 60.49
CA GLU A 28 14.34 29.26 59.40
C GLU A 28 14.91 29.78 58.07
N LYS A 29 14.41 29.23 56.95
CA LYS A 29 14.75 29.70 55.61
C LYS A 29 13.82 30.83 55.18
N VAL A 30 14.37 32.02 54.95
CA VAL A 30 13.61 33.17 54.44
C VAL A 30 13.77 33.23 52.92
N GLU A 31 12.68 33.09 52.18
CA GLU A 31 12.65 33.21 50.72
C GLU A 31 11.81 34.42 50.29
N THR A 32 12.33 35.22 49.38
CA THR A 32 11.59 36.31 48.74
C THR A 32 11.14 35.87 47.36
N ILE A 33 9.85 35.58 47.22
CA ILE A 33 9.25 35.14 45.96
C ILE A 33 8.36 36.26 45.41
N GLU A 34 8.65 36.69 44.19
CA GLU A 34 7.81 37.65 43.48
C GLU A 34 6.61 36.94 42.84
N HIS A 35 5.42 37.24 43.34
CA HIS A 35 4.19 36.62 42.88
C HIS A 35 3.29 37.62 42.14
N ASN A 36 2.70 37.17 41.02
CA ASN A 36 1.61 37.88 40.34
C ASN A 36 0.30 37.84 41.17
N TYR A 37 -0.71 38.65 40.80
CA TYR A 37 -1.99 38.73 41.54
C TYR A 37 -2.65 37.36 41.75
N ALA A 38 -2.70 36.53 40.70
CA ALA A 38 -3.26 35.19 40.75
C ALA A 38 -2.41 34.26 41.62
N SER A 39 -1.08 34.36 41.52
CA SER A 39 -0.15 33.52 42.28
C SER A 39 -0.20 33.81 43.79
N LYS A 40 -0.35 35.08 44.21
CA LYS A 40 -0.54 35.44 45.63
C LYS A 40 -1.84 34.90 46.24
N ARG A 41 -2.85 34.69 45.40
CA ARG A 41 -4.19 34.23 45.80
C ARG A 41 -4.44 32.77 45.42
N ASP A 42 -3.42 32.09 44.91
CA ASP A 42 -3.56 30.70 44.54
C ASP A 42 -3.68 29.87 45.82
N ARG A 43 -4.86 29.26 46.00
CA ARG A 43 -5.16 28.37 47.13
C ARG A 43 -4.25 27.16 47.14
N TRP A 44 -3.70 26.78 45.99
CA TRP A 44 -2.83 25.62 45.84
C TRP A 44 -1.34 25.98 45.90
N ASN A 45 -1.00 27.20 46.35
CA ASN A 45 0.40 27.54 46.58
C ASN A 45 1.01 26.62 47.67
N GLY A 46 2.17 26.03 47.38
CA GLY A 46 2.80 25.02 48.24
C GLY A 46 2.13 23.64 48.24
N TYR A 47 1.31 23.31 47.22
CA TYR A 47 0.69 21.99 47.11
C TYR A 47 1.71 20.89 46.80
N ASP A 48 1.78 19.87 47.66
CA ASP A 48 2.57 18.67 47.42
C ASP A 48 1.78 17.66 46.58
N THR A 49 2.31 17.34 45.39
CA THR A 49 1.72 16.36 44.46
C THR A 49 1.59 14.96 45.08
N ALA A 50 2.47 14.58 46.01
CA ALA A 50 2.42 13.27 46.66
C ALA A 50 1.19 13.12 47.57
N ARG A 51 0.65 14.24 48.09
CA ARG A 51 -0.54 14.25 48.93
C ARG A 51 -1.79 13.84 48.14
N TYR A 52 -1.87 14.17 46.86
CA TYR A 52 -2.98 13.72 46.00
C TYR A 52 -3.08 12.19 45.97
N ASN A 53 -1.94 11.52 45.74
CA ASN A 53 -1.88 10.07 45.65
C ASN A 53 -2.25 9.41 47.00
N ARG A 54 -1.74 9.95 48.11
CA ARG A 54 -1.99 9.39 49.44
C ARG A 54 -3.43 9.58 49.92
N ASP A 55 -3.99 10.77 49.75
CA ASP A 55 -5.29 11.10 50.34
C ASP A 55 -6.45 10.81 49.38
N VAL A 56 -6.31 11.15 48.10
CA VAL A 56 -7.42 11.09 47.14
C VAL A 56 -7.46 9.74 46.47
N VAL A 57 -6.38 9.34 45.79
CA VAL A 57 -6.34 8.08 45.02
C VAL A 57 -6.63 6.89 45.93
N ALA A 58 -5.95 6.78 47.08
CA ALA A 58 -6.18 5.69 48.04
C ALA A 58 -7.64 5.59 48.53
N ARG A 59 -8.34 6.73 48.71
CA ARG A 59 -9.77 6.72 49.08
C ARG A 59 -10.66 6.20 47.95
N TYR A 60 -10.36 6.56 46.70
CA TYR A 60 -11.11 6.04 45.54
C TYR A 60 -10.84 4.56 45.32
N GLU A 61 -9.58 4.12 45.44
CA GLU A 61 -9.21 2.70 45.36
C GLU A 61 -9.89 1.87 46.45
N ALA A 62 -9.89 2.34 47.71
CA ALA A 62 -10.60 1.67 48.81
C ALA A 62 -12.11 1.61 48.55
N ARG A 63 -12.70 2.68 48.00
CA ARG A 63 -14.11 2.72 47.63
C ARG A 63 -14.43 1.73 46.51
N ASP A 64 -13.60 1.64 45.48
CA ASP A 64 -13.82 0.74 44.35
C ASP A 64 -13.56 -0.72 44.74
N ALA A 65 -12.61 -0.99 45.64
CA ALA A 65 -12.43 -2.30 46.27
C ALA A 65 -13.69 -2.72 47.05
N ALA A 66 -14.27 -1.81 47.86
CA ALA A 66 -15.52 -2.07 48.55
C ALA A 66 -16.70 -2.31 47.59
N ARG A 67 -16.79 -1.56 46.47
CA ARG A 67 -17.80 -1.82 45.44
C ARG A 67 -17.62 -3.20 44.81
N LYS A 68 -16.39 -3.60 44.52
CA LYS A 68 -16.09 -4.90 43.93
C LYS A 68 -16.52 -6.04 44.86
N VAL A 69 -16.19 -5.94 46.16
CA VAL A 69 -16.65 -6.90 47.17
C VAL A 69 -18.18 -6.98 47.20
N PHE A 70 -18.86 -5.83 47.24
CA PHE A 70 -20.33 -5.79 47.27
C PHE A 70 -20.98 -6.40 46.01
N VAL A 71 -20.36 -6.24 44.83
CA VAL A 71 -20.83 -6.87 43.58
C VAL A 71 -20.62 -8.38 43.61
N VAL A 72 -19.51 -8.87 44.17
CA VAL A 72 -19.21 -10.31 44.30
C VAL A 72 -20.16 -10.97 45.31
N GLU A 73 -20.31 -10.40 46.51
CA GLU A 73 -21.24 -10.90 47.54
C GLU A 73 -22.70 -10.87 47.05
N GLY A 74 -23.07 -9.87 46.25
CA GLY A 74 -24.38 -9.81 45.59
C GLY A 74 -24.62 -10.90 44.54
N ASN A 75 -23.55 -11.42 43.93
CA ASN A 75 -23.62 -12.51 42.93
C ASN A 75 -23.61 -13.90 43.60
N GLU A 76 -22.95 -14.08 44.74
CA GLU A 76 -22.90 -15.35 45.48
C GLU A 76 -24.26 -15.73 46.13
N GLY A 77 -25.20 -14.78 46.24
CA GLY A 77 -26.59 -15.03 46.65
C GLY A 77 -27.53 -15.50 45.54
N SER A 78 -27.08 -15.54 44.28
CA SER A 78 -27.85 -16.01 43.13
C SER A 78 -27.00 -16.96 42.28
N ASP A 79 -27.05 -18.26 42.60
CA ASP A 79 -26.47 -19.34 41.80
C ASP A 79 -27.26 -19.56 40.51
N LEU A 80 -27.20 -18.57 39.60
CA LEU A 80 -27.55 -18.71 38.20
C LEU A 80 -26.29 -18.40 37.39
N ARG A 81 -25.54 -19.43 37.05
CA ARG A 81 -24.62 -19.40 35.91
C ARG A 81 -25.44 -19.06 34.67
N VAL A 82 -25.46 -17.78 34.29
CA VAL A 82 -25.99 -17.34 33.00
C VAL A 82 -24.99 -17.77 31.94
N ASP A 83 -25.39 -18.72 31.12
CA ASP A 83 -24.69 -19.15 29.91
C ASP A 83 -24.51 -17.93 28.98
N GLU A 84 -23.31 -17.71 28.44
CA GLU A 84 -23.00 -16.51 27.62
C GLU A 84 -23.89 -16.41 26.36
N SER A 85 -24.54 -17.51 25.95
CA SER A 85 -25.51 -17.51 24.85
C SER A 85 -26.88 -16.91 25.23
N GLU A 86 -27.31 -16.99 26.49
CA GLU A 86 -28.59 -16.40 26.92
C GLU A 86 -28.47 -14.90 27.21
N GLN A 87 -27.24 -14.40 27.38
CA GLN A 87 -26.95 -12.98 27.62
C GLN A 87 -27.08 -12.09 26.36
N MET A 88 -27.12 -12.70 25.17
CA MET A 88 -27.37 -12.00 23.89
C MET A 88 -28.85 -11.65 23.69
N ASP A 89 -29.78 -12.43 24.24
CA ASP A 89 -31.23 -12.21 24.05
C ASP A 89 -31.87 -11.29 25.10
N CYS A 90 -31.19 -10.99 26.21
CA CYS A 90 -31.69 -10.06 27.23
C CYS A 90 -31.38 -8.57 26.96
N PHE A 91 -30.81 -8.22 25.80
CA PHE A 91 -30.71 -6.81 25.37
C PHE A 91 -32.08 -6.15 25.07
N GLY A 92 -33.15 -6.96 24.91
CA GLY A 92 -34.51 -6.49 24.60
C GLY A 92 -35.42 -6.21 25.81
N LYS A 93 -35.06 -6.67 27.02
CA LYS A 93 -35.83 -6.40 28.25
C LYS A 93 -35.00 -5.54 29.18
N VAL A 94 -35.02 -4.23 28.91
CA VAL A 94 -34.72 -3.21 29.93
C VAL A 94 -35.83 -3.28 30.97
N GLU A 95 -35.70 -4.18 31.95
CA GLU A 95 -36.39 -4.00 33.22
C GLU A 95 -35.93 -2.65 33.78
N LYS A 96 -36.90 -1.78 34.06
CA LYS A 96 -36.67 -0.45 34.62
C LYS A 96 -35.77 -0.60 35.83
N ARG A 97 -34.48 -0.30 35.65
CA ARG A 97 -33.54 -0.08 36.75
C ARG A 97 -34.24 0.90 37.70
N VAL A 98 -34.57 0.41 38.90
CA VAL A 98 -35.07 1.26 39.98
C VAL A 98 -34.06 2.39 40.12
N ARG A 99 -34.55 3.61 39.88
CA ARG A 99 -33.76 4.83 39.94
C ARG A 99 -33.28 5.01 41.37
N SER A 100 -32.11 4.49 41.70
CA SER A 100 -31.29 5.10 42.74
C SER A 100 -31.04 6.53 42.28
N GLY A 101 -31.50 7.51 43.07
CA GLY A 101 -31.47 8.95 42.77
C GLY A 101 -30.06 9.55 42.75
N GLY A 102 -29.15 8.95 42.00
CA GLY A 102 -27.75 9.32 41.95
C GLY A 102 -27.08 8.82 40.67
N GLY A 103 -27.36 9.49 39.56
CA GLY A 103 -26.45 9.51 38.42
C GLY A 103 -26.85 8.65 37.22
N GLY A 104 -27.02 9.33 36.08
CA GLY A 104 -26.69 8.75 34.78
C GLY A 104 -27.87 8.23 33.96
N GLY A 105 -28.74 9.12 33.54
CA GLY A 105 -29.75 8.79 32.53
C GLY A 105 -30.81 9.86 32.44
N SER A 106 -30.44 11.01 31.86
CA SER A 106 -31.38 12.09 31.60
C SER A 106 -32.56 11.55 30.76
N THR A 107 -33.70 11.35 31.40
CA THR A 107 -35.00 11.33 30.73
C THR A 107 -35.38 12.76 30.37
N GLY A 108 -34.55 13.39 29.55
CA GLY A 108 -34.72 14.72 29.02
C GLY A 108 -34.66 14.64 27.51
N THR A 109 -35.61 15.28 26.85
CA THR A 109 -35.76 15.43 25.39
C THR A 109 -34.61 16.18 24.71
N VAL A 110 -33.56 16.54 25.45
CA VAL A 110 -32.37 17.23 24.93
C VAL A 110 -31.24 16.22 24.78
N ARG A 111 -31.29 15.45 23.69
CA ARG A 111 -30.09 14.73 23.23
C ARG A 111 -29.15 15.75 22.60
N ASN A 112 -27.85 15.63 22.87
CA ASN A 112 -26.86 16.41 22.13
C ASN A 112 -27.04 16.10 20.64
N LEU A 113 -27.32 17.13 19.84
CA LEU A 113 -27.54 16.99 18.38
C LEU A 113 -26.28 16.59 17.63
N ARG A 114 -25.11 16.73 18.26
CA ARG A 114 -23.85 16.29 17.70
C ARG A 114 -23.79 14.76 17.71
N ILE A 115 -23.73 14.18 16.52
CA ILE A 115 -23.43 12.78 16.28
C ILE A 115 -22.03 12.48 16.82
N ARG A 116 -21.88 11.43 17.63
CA ARG A 116 -20.63 11.11 18.34
C ARG A 116 -19.67 10.32 17.45
N GLU A 117 -20.23 9.57 16.51
CA GLU A 117 -19.57 8.74 15.52
C GLU A 117 -18.80 9.60 14.51
N ASP A 118 -19.34 10.78 14.18
CA ASP A 118 -18.73 11.72 13.25
C ASP A 118 -17.64 12.57 13.92
N LYS A 119 -16.39 12.24 13.60
CA LYS A 119 -15.23 13.02 14.02
C LYS A 119 -15.20 14.36 13.28
N ALA A 120 -14.98 15.45 14.03
CA ALA A 120 -14.81 16.76 13.41
C ALA A 120 -13.52 16.81 12.57
N LYS A 121 -13.53 17.57 11.45
CA LYS A 121 -12.41 17.64 10.50
C LYS A 121 -11.06 17.97 11.16
N TYR A 122 -11.02 18.99 12.02
CA TYR A 122 -9.79 19.41 12.73
C TYR A 122 -9.28 18.41 13.79
N LEU A 123 -10.04 17.36 14.10
CA LEU A 123 -9.60 16.28 14.99
C LEU A 123 -9.07 15.05 14.23
N LEU A 124 -9.10 15.09 12.89
CA LEU A 124 -8.51 14.03 12.06
C LEU A 124 -7.00 13.98 12.24
N ASN A 125 -6.33 15.14 12.31
CA ASN A 125 -4.91 15.27 12.61
C ASN A 125 -4.69 16.40 13.62
N LEU A 126 -4.04 16.10 14.74
CA LEU A 126 -3.77 17.05 15.83
C LEU A 126 -2.42 17.77 15.67
N SER A 127 -1.62 17.39 14.66
CA SER A 127 -0.37 18.07 14.36
C SER A 127 -0.63 19.52 13.94
N ALA A 128 0.09 20.48 14.53
CA ALA A 128 -0.08 21.90 14.21
C ALA A 128 0.23 22.25 12.74
N LYS A 129 0.98 21.39 12.04
CA LYS A 129 1.36 21.54 10.63
C LYS A 129 0.45 20.76 9.66
N SER A 130 -0.66 20.22 10.14
CA SER A 130 -1.64 19.54 9.27
C SER A 130 -2.39 20.53 8.37
N ALA A 131 -3.32 20.02 7.56
CA ALA A 131 -4.22 20.84 6.77
C ALA A 131 -4.96 21.88 7.64
N HIS A 132 -5.03 23.11 7.13
CA HIS A 132 -5.71 24.21 7.80
C HIS A 132 -7.24 24.03 7.75
N TYR A 133 -7.87 24.16 8.93
CA TYR A 133 -9.32 24.20 9.09
C TYR A 133 -9.77 25.63 9.41
N ASP A 134 -10.65 26.18 8.58
CA ASP A 134 -11.27 27.49 8.85
C ASP A 134 -12.52 27.29 9.73
N PRO A 135 -12.51 27.72 11.00
CA PRO A 135 -13.64 27.53 11.92
C PRO A 135 -14.87 28.36 11.56
N LYS A 136 -14.71 29.43 10.77
CA LYS A 136 -15.83 30.30 10.37
C LYS A 136 -16.69 29.64 9.30
N THR A 137 -16.06 29.16 8.24
CA THR A 137 -16.75 28.47 7.14
C THR A 137 -16.91 26.97 7.37
N ARG A 138 -16.24 26.42 8.40
CA ARG A 138 -16.19 24.98 8.70
C ARG A 138 -15.63 24.15 7.54
N SER A 139 -14.71 24.74 6.78
CA SER A 139 -14.09 24.11 5.62
C SER A 139 -12.63 23.71 5.90
N MET A 140 -12.20 22.59 5.33
CA MET A 140 -10.82 22.13 5.36
C MET A 140 -10.39 21.89 3.92
N ARG A 141 -9.41 22.65 3.43
CA ARG A 141 -9.07 22.63 2.00
C ARG A 141 -8.23 21.41 1.60
N GLY A 142 -7.15 21.18 2.33
CA GLY A 142 -6.21 20.08 2.07
C GLY A 142 -6.59 18.78 2.77
N ASP A 143 -5.95 17.69 2.35
CA ASP A 143 -6.02 16.40 3.03
C ASP A 143 -5.27 16.50 4.38
N PRO A 144 -5.92 16.22 5.53
CA PRO A 144 -5.25 16.20 6.83
C PRO A 144 -4.29 15.00 7.00
N LEU A 145 -4.41 13.94 6.20
CA LEU A 145 -3.65 12.70 6.31
C LEU A 145 -3.09 12.28 4.94
N PRO A 146 -2.11 13.00 4.37
CA PRO A 146 -1.59 12.70 3.04
C PRO A 146 -0.94 11.31 2.94
N ASP A 147 -0.24 10.86 3.98
CA ASP A 147 0.63 9.66 3.96
C ASP A 147 -0.10 8.33 4.12
N VAL A 148 -1.38 8.34 4.49
CA VAL A 148 -2.18 7.12 4.70
C VAL A 148 -2.61 6.54 3.35
N ASP A 149 -2.88 5.23 3.29
CA ASP A 149 -3.39 4.61 2.06
C ASP A 149 -4.78 5.15 1.68
N PRO A 150 -5.05 5.40 0.38
CA PRO A 150 -6.30 6.04 -0.04
C PRO A 150 -7.58 5.31 0.35
N ASN A 151 -7.58 3.98 0.46
CA ASN A 151 -8.79 3.20 0.76
C ASN A 151 -9.24 3.29 2.22
N ASP A 152 -8.30 3.52 3.14
CA ASP A 152 -8.58 3.61 4.58
C ASP A 152 -8.91 5.05 5.02
N LYS A 153 -8.75 6.02 4.11
CA LYS A 153 -9.07 7.43 4.37
C LYS A 153 -10.58 7.64 4.34
N PHE A 154 -11.11 8.14 5.45
CA PHE A 154 -12.49 8.61 5.52
C PHE A 154 -12.69 9.97 4.81
N TYR A 155 -11.65 10.81 4.74
CA TYR A 155 -11.76 12.19 4.25
C TYR A 155 -10.49 12.64 3.53
N TRP A 156 -10.62 13.16 2.30
CA TRP A 156 -9.51 13.58 1.44
C TRP A 156 -9.34 15.11 1.30
N GLY A 157 -10.07 15.91 2.09
CA GLY A 157 -10.11 17.38 1.95
C GLY A 157 -11.22 17.87 1.03
N ASP A 158 -11.73 19.08 1.30
CA ASP A 158 -12.88 19.63 0.56
C ASP A 158 -12.55 19.91 -0.92
N ASN A 159 -11.29 20.18 -1.27
CA ASN A 159 -10.89 20.43 -2.67
C ASN A 159 -11.12 19.19 -3.55
N ARG A 160 -10.85 17.98 -3.04
CA ARG A 160 -11.05 16.75 -3.80
C ARG A 160 -12.52 16.56 -4.16
N TYR A 161 -13.42 16.82 -3.22
CA TYR A 161 -14.87 16.66 -3.44
C TYR A 161 -15.43 17.72 -4.38
N ARG A 162 -14.85 18.94 -4.41
CA ARG A 162 -15.28 20.02 -5.31
C ARG A 162 -15.03 19.72 -6.78
N ASP A 163 -13.90 19.08 -7.09
CA ASP A 163 -13.52 18.77 -8.47
C ASP A 163 -14.01 17.38 -8.94
N SER A 164 -14.56 16.57 -8.02
CA SER A 164 -15.02 15.21 -8.32
C SER A 164 -16.48 15.13 -8.77
N GLY A 165 -16.83 14.05 -9.46
CA GLY A 165 -18.20 13.76 -9.89
C GLY A 165 -18.63 14.56 -11.12
N GLU A 166 -19.91 14.91 -11.17
CA GLU A 166 -20.56 15.59 -12.30
C GLU A 166 -19.96 16.97 -12.58
N ALA A 167 -19.36 17.64 -11.58
CA ALA A 167 -18.68 18.92 -11.77
C ALA A 167 -17.52 18.83 -12.78
N GLY A 168 -16.80 17.71 -12.78
CA GLY A 168 -15.73 17.45 -13.75
C GLY A 168 -16.28 17.25 -15.16
N GLU A 169 -17.39 16.55 -15.31
CA GLU A 169 -18.06 16.32 -16.60
C GLU A 169 -18.64 17.62 -17.17
N LEU A 170 -19.29 18.43 -16.32
CA LEU A 170 -19.79 19.74 -16.69
C LEU A 170 -18.65 20.65 -17.14
N LYS A 171 -17.53 20.67 -16.42
CA LYS A 171 -16.33 21.43 -16.83
C LYS A 171 -15.76 20.96 -18.18
N GLN A 172 -15.78 19.67 -18.46
CA GLN A 172 -15.38 19.13 -19.77
C GLN A 172 -16.34 19.59 -20.88
N LEU A 173 -17.64 19.55 -20.62
CA LEU A 173 -18.68 19.98 -21.54
C LEU A 173 -18.60 21.50 -21.81
N GLU A 174 -18.43 22.31 -20.77
CA GLU A 174 -18.19 23.76 -20.86
C GLU A 174 -16.95 24.06 -21.71
N SER A 175 -15.82 23.39 -21.42
CA SER A 175 -14.59 23.56 -22.20
C SER A 175 -14.73 23.15 -23.68
N ARG A 176 -15.69 22.29 -24.01
CA ARG A 176 -16.00 21.95 -25.41
C ARG A 176 -16.88 22.98 -26.09
N LEU A 177 -17.91 23.46 -25.41
CA LEU A 177 -18.80 24.49 -25.95
C LEU A 177 -18.04 25.80 -26.22
N SER A 178 -17.11 26.19 -25.34
CA SER A 178 -16.25 27.37 -25.54
C SER A 178 -15.29 27.27 -26.73
N ARG A 179 -15.14 26.10 -27.37
CA ARG A 179 -14.33 25.95 -28.59
C ARG A 179 -15.18 25.99 -29.86
N GLY A 180 -16.50 25.90 -29.75
CA GLY A 180 -17.44 26.00 -30.86
C GLY A 180 -18.17 27.35 -30.88
N GLU A 181 -19.06 27.55 -31.84
CA GLU A 181 -19.87 28.78 -31.98
C GLU A 181 -21.05 28.85 -30.97
N GLU A 182 -21.05 27.99 -29.95
CA GLU A 182 -22.20 27.67 -29.11
C GLU A 182 -21.94 27.94 -27.61
N GLU A 183 -21.12 28.94 -27.30
CA GLU A 183 -20.62 29.22 -25.93
C GLU A 183 -21.73 29.45 -24.89
N HIS A 184 -22.91 29.94 -25.30
CA HIS A 184 -24.02 30.25 -24.40
C HIS A 184 -25.02 29.10 -24.18
N LEU A 185 -24.89 27.99 -24.90
CA LEU A 185 -25.88 26.91 -24.84
C LEU A 185 -25.94 26.23 -23.47
N LEU A 186 -24.87 26.27 -22.67
CA LEU A 186 -24.87 25.62 -21.36
C LEU A 186 -25.94 26.19 -20.41
N GLN A 187 -26.11 27.51 -20.42
CA GLN A 187 -27.11 28.19 -19.58
C GLN A 187 -28.43 28.40 -20.33
N ALA A 188 -28.38 28.62 -21.66
CA ALA A 188 -29.56 28.92 -22.46
C ALA A 188 -30.35 27.68 -22.90
N ALA A 189 -29.67 26.59 -23.26
CA ALA A 189 -30.26 25.37 -23.80
C ALA A 189 -29.48 24.12 -23.34
N PRO A 190 -29.54 23.75 -22.05
CA PRO A 190 -28.69 22.71 -21.47
C PRO A 190 -28.92 21.33 -22.10
N THR A 191 -30.16 21.02 -22.51
CA THR A 191 -30.49 19.73 -23.15
C THR A 191 -29.87 19.59 -24.54
N GLN A 192 -29.85 20.68 -25.31
CA GLN A 192 -29.20 20.70 -26.62
C GLN A 192 -27.69 20.51 -26.46
N ALA A 193 -27.07 21.23 -25.52
CA ALA A 193 -25.65 21.08 -25.20
C ALA A 193 -25.28 19.64 -24.81
N GLU A 194 -26.13 18.99 -24.01
CA GLU A 194 -25.94 17.60 -23.58
C GLU A 194 -26.02 16.61 -24.74
N LEU A 195 -27.02 16.76 -25.63
CA LEU A 195 -27.16 15.94 -26.83
C LEU A 195 -25.95 16.07 -27.77
N LEU A 196 -25.47 17.29 -27.98
CA LEU A 196 -24.29 17.54 -28.78
C LEU A 196 -23.04 16.91 -28.17
N TYR A 197 -22.90 16.96 -26.83
CA TYR A 197 -21.80 16.31 -26.13
C TYR A 197 -21.84 14.78 -26.23
N ARG A 198 -23.04 14.16 -26.10
CA ARG A 198 -23.20 12.72 -26.33
C ARG A 198 -22.83 12.32 -27.76
N ASN A 199 -23.34 13.05 -28.74
CA ASN A 199 -23.01 12.84 -30.15
C ASN A 199 -21.51 12.98 -30.41
N PHE A 200 -20.88 13.97 -29.77
CA PHE A 200 -19.43 14.15 -29.81
C PHE A 200 -18.68 12.96 -29.20
N GLN A 201 -19.11 12.42 -28.05
CA GLN A 201 -18.46 11.25 -27.45
C GLN A 201 -18.53 10.01 -28.34
N VAL A 202 -19.67 9.77 -29.01
CA VAL A 202 -19.82 8.67 -29.98
C VAL A 202 -18.85 8.88 -31.16
N LYS A 203 -18.88 10.04 -31.79
CA LYS A 203 -17.99 10.37 -32.91
C LYS A 203 -16.52 10.31 -32.51
N ARG A 204 -16.16 10.72 -31.29
CA ARG A 204 -14.78 10.64 -30.78
C ARG A 204 -14.33 9.19 -30.70
N LYS A 205 -15.15 8.29 -30.17
CA LYS A 205 -14.82 6.85 -30.10
C LYS A 205 -14.64 6.24 -31.50
N GLU A 206 -15.49 6.63 -32.46
CA GLU A 206 -15.34 6.19 -33.85
C GLU A 206 -14.05 6.71 -34.50
N LEU A 207 -13.69 7.98 -34.28
CA LEU A 207 -12.43 8.55 -34.77
C LEU A 207 -11.22 7.91 -34.11
N GLU A 208 -11.28 7.62 -32.81
CA GLU A 208 -10.23 6.88 -32.09
C GLU A 208 -10.07 5.46 -32.64
N ALA A 209 -11.17 4.77 -32.98
CA ALA A 209 -11.12 3.46 -33.61
C ALA A 209 -10.49 3.53 -35.01
N ARG A 210 -10.96 4.45 -35.86
CA ARG A 210 -10.38 4.65 -37.20
C ARG A 210 -8.90 5.03 -37.14
N ALA A 211 -8.51 5.89 -36.20
CA ALA A 211 -7.11 6.26 -36.01
C ALA A 211 -6.25 5.07 -35.57
N LYS A 212 -6.79 4.18 -34.73
CA LYS A 212 -6.12 2.92 -34.36
C LYS A 212 -5.98 1.99 -35.58
N ASP A 213 -7.03 1.86 -36.38
CA ASP A 213 -7.03 1.02 -37.58
C ASP A 213 -6.04 1.54 -38.62
N GLU A 214 -6.05 2.85 -38.89
CA GLU A 214 -5.06 3.49 -39.77
C GLU A 214 -3.62 3.33 -39.26
N LEU A 215 -3.41 3.43 -37.94
CA LEU A 215 -2.10 3.23 -37.34
C LEU A 215 -1.66 1.76 -37.48
N LEU A 216 -2.59 0.82 -37.29
CA LEU A 216 -2.37 -0.61 -37.49
C LEU A 216 -2.06 -0.95 -38.95
N GLU A 217 -2.70 -0.31 -39.92
CA GLU A 217 -2.41 -0.51 -41.35
C GLU A 217 -1.04 0.05 -41.74
N LYS A 218 -0.69 1.25 -41.24
CA LYS A 218 0.57 1.92 -41.60
C LYS A 218 1.79 1.28 -40.96
N TYR A 219 1.67 0.86 -39.70
CA TYR A 219 2.81 0.40 -38.90
C TYR A 219 2.75 -1.09 -38.56
N GLY A 220 1.65 -1.77 -38.86
CA GLY A 220 1.43 -3.16 -38.45
C GLY A 220 1.23 -3.29 -36.93
N ASN A 221 0.69 -4.44 -36.51
CA ASN A 221 0.59 -4.76 -35.09
C ASN A 221 1.82 -5.59 -34.66
N ALA A 222 2.84 -4.94 -34.11
CA ALA A 222 4.04 -5.62 -33.61
C ALA A 222 3.72 -6.69 -32.53
N ALA A 223 2.60 -6.53 -31.80
CA ALA A 223 2.14 -7.52 -30.83
C ALA A 223 1.43 -8.72 -31.49
N ALA A 224 0.75 -8.55 -32.63
CA ALA A 224 0.17 -9.69 -33.35
C ALA A 224 1.28 -10.61 -33.92
N ASN A 225 2.41 -10.02 -34.33
CA ASN A 225 3.62 -10.75 -34.73
C ASN A 225 4.30 -11.52 -33.58
N SER A 226 3.81 -11.42 -32.34
CA SER A 226 4.24 -12.27 -31.22
C SER A 226 3.37 -13.51 -31.04
N GLN A 227 2.15 -13.51 -31.60
CA GLN A 227 1.21 -14.64 -31.60
C GLN A 227 1.53 -15.63 -32.72
N ASP A 228 1.89 -15.11 -33.90
CA ASP A 228 2.62 -15.85 -34.91
C ASP A 228 4.02 -16.07 -34.35
N GLY A 229 4.22 -17.24 -33.72
CA GLY A 229 5.39 -17.54 -32.90
C GLY A 229 6.67 -16.97 -33.49
N ILE A 230 7.27 -16.02 -32.75
CA ILE A 230 8.57 -15.42 -33.04
C ILE A 230 9.45 -16.53 -33.62
N PRO A 231 10.00 -16.36 -34.84
CA PRO A 231 10.74 -17.44 -35.49
C PRO A 231 11.80 -17.93 -34.51
N ARG A 232 11.90 -19.25 -34.31
CA ARG A 232 12.73 -19.89 -33.28
C ARG A 232 14.18 -19.36 -33.25
N GLU A 233 14.66 -18.94 -34.41
CA GLU A 233 15.97 -18.33 -34.63
C GLU A 233 16.19 -17.03 -33.85
N ILE A 234 15.14 -16.22 -33.62
CA ILE A 234 15.20 -14.96 -32.85
C ILE A 234 14.99 -15.23 -31.36
N LEU A 235 14.17 -16.22 -31.00
CA LEU A 235 13.85 -16.55 -29.61
C LEU A 235 15.03 -17.21 -28.87
N LEU A 236 15.89 -17.93 -29.60
CA LEU A 236 17.11 -18.55 -29.09
C LEU A 236 18.39 -17.89 -29.62
N GLY A 237 18.27 -16.98 -30.60
CA GLY A 237 19.41 -16.27 -31.19
C GLY A 237 19.93 -15.22 -30.23
N GLN A 238 21.20 -15.34 -29.83
CA GLN A 238 21.91 -14.22 -29.24
C GLN A 238 21.94 -13.08 -30.27
N SER A 239 21.28 -11.96 -29.96
CA SER A 239 21.19 -10.79 -30.85
C SER A 239 22.52 -10.06 -31.04
N GLU A 240 23.55 -10.44 -30.28
CA GLU A 240 24.85 -9.79 -30.25
C GLU A 240 25.93 -10.78 -30.69
N ARG A 241 26.28 -10.78 -31.98
CA ARG A 241 27.54 -11.36 -32.44
C ARG A 241 28.65 -10.35 -32.14
N GLN A 242 29.31 -10.49 -31.00
CA GLN A 242 30.52 -9.72 -30.70
C GLN A 242 31.63 -10.13 -31.67
N VAL A 243 31.98 -9.22 -32.57
CA VAL A 243 33.12 -9.36 -33.48
C VAL A 243 34.22 -8.45 -32.96
N GLU A 244 35.17 -9.03 -32.22
CA GLU A 244 36.36 -8.31 -31.79
C GLU A 244 37.33 -8.19 -32.98
N TYR A 245 37.71 -6.97 -33.34
CA TYR A 245 38.71 -6.70 -34.37
C TYR A 245 40.06 -6.37 -33.72
N ASP A 246 41.12 -7.01 -34.20
CA ASP A 246 42.49 -6.63 -33.89
C ASP A 246 42.80 -5.22 -34.41
N ARG A 247 43.87 -4.60 -33.90
CA ARG A 247 44.38 -3.29 -34.35
C ARG A 247 44.70 -3.22 -35.85
N ALA A 248 44.80 -4.36 -36.53
CA ALA A 248 44.98 -4.52 -37.97
C ALA A 248 43.67 -4.83 -38.75
N GLY A 249 42.50 -4.78 -38.09
CA GLY A 249 41.19 -5.02 -38.71
C GLY A 249 40.84 -6.48 -38.96
N ARG A 250 41.55 -7.45 -38.37
CA ARG A 250 41.24 -8.89 -38.47
C ARG A 250 40.34 -9.33 -37.32
N VAL A 251 39.37 -10.20 -37.58
CA VAL A 251 38.44 -10.71 -36.56
C VAL A 251 39.16 -11.72 -35.66
N VAL A 252 39.12 -11.52 -34.33
CA VAL A 252 39.93 -12.23 -33.32
C VAL A 252 39.11 -13.28 -32.55
N ARG A 253 37.79 -13.13 -32.45
CA ARG A 253 36.92 -14.11 -31.79
C ARG A 253 35.64 -14.32 -32.60
N GLU A 254 35.56 -15.47 -33.25
CA GLU A 254 34.27 -16.10 -33.53
C GLU A 254 33.96 -17.03 -32.35
N GLY A 255 32.86 -16.74 -31.65
CA GLY A 255 32.36 -17.58 -30.57
C GLY A 255 31.99 -18.97 -31.08
N CYS A 256 32.54 -19.98 -30.41
CA CYS A 256 32.44 -21.41 -30.71
C CYS A 256 33.19 -21.81 -31.97
N ALA A 257 34.34 -22.45 -31.78
CA ALA A 257 35.04 -23.17 -32.81
C ALA A 257 34.06 -24.04 -33.60
N ASP A 258 34.02 -23.88 -34.91
CA ASP A 258 34.05 -25.05 -35.78
C ASP A 258 35.26 -25.85 -35.31
N VAL A 259 35.04 -26.75 -34.35
CA VAL A 259 35.98 -27.81 -34.03
C VAL A 259 36.07 -28.59 -35.32
N GLN A 260 37.03 -28.23 -36.17
CA GLN A 260 37.42 -29.08 -37.27
C GLN A 260 37.91 -30.36 -36.62
N LEU A 261 37.03 -31.35 -36.53
CA LEU A 261 37.41 -32.68 -36.06
C LEU A 261 38.62 -33.11 -36.89
N PRO A 262 39.72 -33.55 -36.25
CA PRO A 262 40.89 -33.98 -36.99
C PRO A 262 40.49 -35.12 -37.92
N ARG A 263 40.55 -34.89 -39.23
CA ARG A 263 40.33 -35.93 -40.24
C ARG A 263 41.36 -37.03 -40.05
N SER A 264 40.96 -38.29 -40.22
CA SER A 264 41.91 -39.39 -40.12
C SER A 264 42.96 -39.33 -41.25
N LYS A 265 44.05 -40.11 -41.12
CA LYS A 265 45.14 -40.16 -42.10
C LYS A 265 44.70 -40.66 -43.49
N TYR A 266 43.53 -41.29 -43.58
CA TYR A 266 43.00 -41.87 -44.82
C TYR A 266 41.96 -40.95 -45.44
N GLU A 267 41.81 -41.00 -46.77
CA GLU A 267 40.76 -40.26 -47.47
C GLU A 267 39.38 -40.84 -47.10
N GLU A 268 38.71 -40.18 -46.16
CA GLU A 268 37.32 -40.45 -45.80
C GLU A 268 36.38 -39.84 -46.86
N ASP A 269 35.18 -40.42 -47.01
CA ASP A 269 34.11 -39.89 -47.87
C ASP A 269 34.45 -39.75 -49.37
N VAL A 270 35.27 -40.64 -49.90
CA VAL A 270 35.51 -40.74 -51.36
C VAL A 270 34.32 -41.41 -52.04
N TYR A 271 33.45 -40.59 -52.62
CA TYR A 271 32.28 -41.03 -53.38
C TYR A 271 32.61 -41.16 -54.87
N ILE A 272 32.58 -42.40 -55.38
CA ILE A 272 32.79 -42.69 -56.80
C ILE A 272 31.47 -42.47 -57.54
N ASN A 273 31.50 -41.93 -58.77
CA ASN A 273 30.38 -41.91 -59.74
C ASN A 273 28.99 -41.52 -59.17
N ASN A 274 28.93 -40.43 -58.41
CA ASN A 274 27.71 -39.82 -57.82
C ASN A 274 26.95 -40.72 -56.81
N HIS A 275 27.61 -41.68 -56.18
CA HIS A 275 27.05 -42.40 -55.04
C HIS A 275 27.07 -41.52 -53.77
N LYS A 276 26.12 -41.72 -52.84
CA LYS A 276 26.06 -41.00 -51.54
C LYS A 276 26.74 -41.77 -50.40
N THR A 277 27.28 -42.95 -50.69
CA THR A 277 27.86 -43.87 -49.71
C THR A 277 29.11 -44.51 -50.29
N VAL A 278 30.10 -44.81 -49.46
CA VAL A 278 31.36 -45.44 -49.89
C VAL A 278 31.12 -46.89 -50.33
N TRP A 279 31.98 -47.39 -51.23
CA TRP A 279 31.98 -48.79 -51.67
C TRP A 279 32.21 -49.75 -50.49
N GLY A 280 31.40 -50.81 -50.38
CA GLY A 280 31.45 -51.73 -49.24
C GLY A 280 30.56 -51.34 -48.07
N SER A 281 29.80 -50.24 -48.18
CA SER A 281 28.79 -49.83 -47.20
C SER A 281 27.58 -50.78 -47.09
N TRP A 282 27.45 -51.74 -48.02
CA TRP A 282 26.40 -52.75 -48.01
C TRP A 282 26.93 -54.10 -48.48
N TRP A 283 26.45 -55.17 -47.84
CA TRP A 283 26.81 -56.56 -48.17
C TRP A 283 25.56 -57.30 -48.62
N LYS A 284 25.58 -57.85 -49.84
CA LYS A 284 24.51 -58.72 -50.33
C LYS A 284 24.80 -60.14 -49.88
N VAL A 285 23.98 -60.65 -48.97
CA VAL A 285 24.17 -61.95 -48.31
C VAL A 285 24.07 -63.11 -49.31
N GLU A 286 23.16 -63.04 -50.27
CA GLU A 286 22.86 -64.11 -51.23
C GLU A 286 24.01 -64.40 -52.22
N ASP A 287 24.68 -63.34 -52.71
CA ASP A 287 25.75 -63.46 -53.72
C ASP A 287 27.16 -63.37 -53.11
N HIS A 288 27.27 -63.19 -51.79
CA HIS A 288 28.51 -62.89 -51.06
C HIS A 288 29.34 -61.77 -51.70
N ARG A 289 28.68 -60.65 -52.05
CA ARG A 289 29.33 -59.50 -52.71
C ARG A 289 29.09 -58.21 -51.94
N TRP A 290 30.12 -57.37 -51.95
CA TRP A 290 30.06 -55.99 -51.45
C TRP A 290 29.43 -55.07 -52.50
N GLY A 291 28.70 -54.06 -52.03
CA GLY A 291 28.04 -53.07 -52.87
C GLY A 291 27.85 -51.72 -52.17
N PHE A 292 27.17 -50.80 -52.85
CA PHE A 292 26.82 -49.49 -52.33
C PHE A 292 25.47 -49.52 -51.60
N LYS A 293 25.38 -48.93 -50.40
CA LYS A 293 24.11 -48.84 -49.65
C LYS A 293 23.06 -47.97 -50.33
N CYS A 294 23.46 -46.90 -51.01
CA CYS A 294 22.52 -45.96 -51.65
C CYS A 294 21.72 -46.56 -52.82
N CYS A 295 22.32 -47.48 -53.57
CA CYS A 295 21.78 -47.98 -54.83
C CYS A 295 21.71 -49.53 -54.90
N ARG A 296 22.24 -50.24 -53.88
CA ARG A 296 22.38 -51.72 -53.81
C ARG A 296 23.08 -52.36 -55.02
N GLN A 297 23.87 -51.59 -55.76
CA GLN A 297 24.67 -52.10 -56.88
C GLN A 297 25.96 -52.77 -56.38
N THR A 298 26.33 -53.88 -57.01
CA THR A 298 27.51 -54.71 -56.67
C THR A 298 28.67 -54.52 -57.65
N ILE A 299 28.67 -53.44 -58.46
CA ILE A 299 29.76 -53.06 -59.35
C ILE A 299 30.36 -51.73 -58.87
N ARG A 300 31.68 -51.65 -58.71
CA ARG A 300 32.35 -50.50 -58.07
C ARG A 300 32.30 -49.20 -58.88
N ASN A 301 32.33 -49.30 -60.21
CA ASN A 301 32.41 -48.14 -61.11
C ASN A 301 31.09 -47.82 -61.82
N SER A 302 29.95 -48.36 -61.37
CA SER A 302 28.65 -47.99 -61.93
C SER A 302 28.16 -46.63 -61.40
N TYR A 303 27.34 -45.94 -62.18
CA TYR A 303 26.67 -44.71 -61.74
C TYR A 303 25.49 -45.04 -60.80
N CYS A 304 25.26 -44.20 -59.79
CA CYS A 304 24.16 -44.44 -58.84
C CYS A 304 22.79 -44.26 -59.51
N THR A 305 21.97 -45.29 -59.44
CA THR A 305 20.57 -45.32 -59.91
C THR A 305 19.54 -44.82 -58.88
N GLY A 306 19.99 -44.17 -57.80
CA GLY A 306 19.18 -43.78 -56.64
C GLY A 306 18.30 -44.90 -56.06
N THR A 307 17.16 -44.49 -55.50
CA THR A 307 16.12 -45.38 -54.95
C THR A 307 15.44 -46.25 -56.00
N ALA A 308 15.55 -45.91 -57.29
CA ALA A 308 15.01 -46.73 -58.38
C ALA A 308 15.74 -48.08 -58.50
N GLY A 309 17.06 -48.12 -58.24
CA GLY A 309 17.83 -49.37 -58.22
C GLY A 309 17.43 -50.32 -57.10
N ILE A 310 17.00 -49.79 -55.95
CA ILE A 310 16.52 -50.61 -54.82
C ILE A 310 15.19 -51.26 -55.18
N LYS A 311 14.25 -50.48 -55.73
CA LYS A 311 12.93 -50.98 -56.15
C LYS A 311 13.04 -52.07 -57.23
N ALA A 312 13.95 -51.90 -58.19
CA ALA A 312 14.17 -52.88 -59.27
C ALA A 312 14.82 -54.19 -58.79
N ALA A 313 15.47 -54.20 -57.62
CA ALA A 313 16.06 -55.41 -57.04
C ALA A 313 15.11 -56.14 -56.07
N GLU A 314 14.01 -55.49 -55.65
CA GLU A 314 12.97 -56.06 -54.77
C GLU A 314 11.81 -56.71 -55.56
N THR A 315 11.75 -56.47 -56.88
CA THR A 315 10.88 -57.16 -57.85
C THR A 315 11.58 -58.36 -58.46
#